data_AF-A0AAD9X9I3-F1
#
_entry.id   AF-A0AAD9X9I3-F1
#
_cell.length_a   1.000
_cell.length_b   1.000
_cell.length_c   1.000
_cell.angle_alpha   90.00
_cell.angle_beta   90.00
_cell.angle_gamma   90.00
#
_symmetry.space_group_name_H-M   'P 1'
#
loop_
_entity.id
_entity.type
_entity.pdbx_description
1 polymer ?
#
loop_
_entity_poly.entity_id
_entity_poly.type
_entity_poly.pdbx_seq_one_letter_code
_entity_poly.pdbx_strand_id
1 'polypeptide(L)'
;MDAEEEQMLAQYGQFQQAMAQYLNQQNNQVPREGSIPGHIMINRDRESADRRLFYDYFTENPRYNDQMFHRRFRMGRSLFLRIVEKVEARDNYFVQRRDSVGRLGLSVLQKITAVFQMLAYCCPADSTDEYIKIGESTTIESLKRFCRAVLEEFAGEYLRSPNATDVARLLRIGKDRGFPGMLSSLDCMLWKWKNCPTA
;
A
#
# COMPACT_ATOMS: atom_id res chain seq x y z
N MET A 1 11.21 1.04 32.32
CA MET A 1 10.87 1.81 31.12
C MET A 1 12.08 2.64 30.84
N ASP A 2 12.81 2.17 29.86
CA ASP A 2 14.24 2.41 29.73
C ASP A 2 14.38 3.58 28.74
N ALA A 3 15.45 4.38 28.81
CA ALA A 3 15.57 5.59 27.99
C ALA A 3 15.39 5.33 26.47
N GLU A 4 15.74 4.13 26.01
CA GLU A 4 15.54 3.68 24.62
C GLU A 4 14.06 3.43 24.29
N GLU A 5 13.29 2.90 25.24
CA GLU A 5 11.84 2.66 25.10
C GLU A 5 11.10 4.00 25.01
N GLU A 6 11.49 4.98 25.81
CA GLU A 6 10.93 6.34 25.80
C GLU A 6 11.26 7.09 24.50
N GLN A 7 12.49 6.95 23.98
CA GLN A 7 12.90 7.52 22.70
C GLN A 7 12.14 6.89 21.52
N MET A 8 11.93 5.57 21.54
CA MET A 8 11.11 4.89 20.52
C MET A 8 9.67 5.37 20.55
N LEU A 9 9.05 5.44 21.73
CA LEU A 9 7.67 5.93 21.87
C LEU A 9 7.54 7.37 21.38
N ALA A 10 8.52 8.23 21.63
CA ALA A 10 8.56 9.60 21.11
C ALA A 10 8.65 9.63 19.58
N GLN A 11 9.49 8.80 18.96
CA GLN A 11 9.62 8.69 17.50
C GLN A 11 8.33 8.17 16.84
N TYR A 12 7.70 7.16 17.43
CA TYR A 12 6.38 6.67 16.99
C TYR A 12 5.31 7.75 17.12
N GLY A 13 5.32 8.53 18.22
CA GLY A 13 4.41 9.66 18.41
C GLY A 13 4.59 10.76 17.34
N GLN A 14 5.83 11.11 17.00
CA GLN A 14 6.14 12.06 15.92
C GLN A 14 5.66 11.56 14.56
N PHE A 15 5.90 10.28 14.25
CA PHE A 15 5.41 9.67 13.02
C PHE A 15 3.88 9.73 12.93
N GLN A 16 3.16 9.39 14.01
CA GLN A 16 1.71 9.48 14.04
C GLN A 16 1.20 10.91 13.85
N GLN A 17 1.84 11.91 14.45
CA GLN A 17 1.50 13.32 14.24
C GLN A 17 1.70 13.76 12.79
N ALA A 18 2.80 13.35 12.16
CA ALA A 18 3.07 13.65 10.76
C ALA A 18 2.01 13.01 9.83
N MET A 19 1.62 11.75 10.09
CA MET A 19 0.57 11.08 9.34
C MET A 19 -0.81 11.76 9.51
N ALA A 20 -1.16 12.19 10.72
CA ALA A 20 -2.39 12.93 10.97
C ALA A 20 -2.41 14.29 10.23
N GLN A 21 -1.28 15.00 10.20
CA GLN A 21 -1.13 16.25 9.45
C GLN A 21 -1.29 16.03 7.94
N TYR A 22 -0.71 14.96 7.40
CA TYR A 22 -0.86 14.59 5.98
C TYR A 22 -2.33 14.35 5.62
N LEU A 23 -3.07 13.61 6.44
CA LEU A 23 -4.50 13.34 6.23
C LEU A 23 -5.32 14.64 6.23
N ASN A 24 -5.01 15.56 7.16
CA ASN A 24 -5.67 16.86 7.21
C ASN A 24 -5.38 17.72 5.97
N GLN A 25 -4.15 17.72 5.46
CA GLN A 25 -3.82 18.43 4.23
C GLN A 25 -4.55 17.86 3.02
N GLN A 26 -4.68 16.53 2.91
CA GLN A 26 -5.41 15.88 1.82
C GLN A 26 -6.90 16.24 1.83
N ASN A 27 -7.52 16.29 3.01
CA ASN A 27 -8.93 16.66 3.16
C ASN A 27 -9.22 18.12 2.76
N ASN A 28 -8.20 18.98 2.82
CA ASN A 28 -8.31 20.40 2.45
C ASN A 28 -7.92 20.69 0.99
N GLN A 29 -7.58 19.68 0.17
CA GLN A 29 -7.27 19.91 -1.24
C GLN A 29 -8.56 20.16 -2.03
N VAL A 30 -8.61 21.30 -2.72
CA VAL A 30 -9.70 21.62 -3.65
C VAL A 30 -9.66 20.63 -4.82
N PRO A 31 -10.79 19.97 -5.16
CA PRO A 31 -10.85 19.11 -6.33
C PRO A 31 -10.48 19.90 -7.59
N ARG A 32 -9.68 19.30 -8.48
CA ARG A 32 -9.54 19.86 -9.83
C ARG A 32 -10.84 19.62 -10.58
N GLU A 33 -11.55 20.68 -10.89
CA GLU A 33 -12.75 20.65 -11.71
C GLU A 33 -12.39 20.87 -13.18
N GLY A 34 -12.63 19.85 -14.01
CA GLY A 34 -12.56 19.94 -15.47
C GLY A 34 -11.28 19.41 -16.13
N SER A 35 -11.36 19.32 -17.46
CA SER A 35 -10.25 18.92 -18.32
C SER A 35 -9.24 20.05 -18.47
N ILE A 36 -7.95 19.71 -18.46
CA ILE A 36 -6.88 20.67 -18.75
C ILE A 36 -6.87 20.92 -20.27
N PRO A 37 -6.97 22.18 -20.74
CA PRO A 37 -6.86 22.48 -22.17
C PRO A 37 -5.57 21.92 -22.77
N GLY A 38 -5.66 21.25 -23.92
CA GLY A 38 -4.52 20.59 -24.57
C GLY A 38 -4.17 19.19 -24.04
N HIS A 39 -4.90 18.66 -23.05
CA HIS A 39 -4.69 17.30 -22.56
C HIS A 39 -5.15 16.25 -23.58
N ILE A 40 -4.21 15.44 -24.07
CA ILE A 40 -4.49 14.35 -25.02
C ILE A 40 -5.08 13.16 -24.27
N MET A 41 -6.25 12.70 -24.72
CA MET A 41 -6.89 11.50 -24.19
C MET A 41 -6.46 10.28 -25.01
N ILE A 42 -5.69 9.38 -24.39
CA ILE A 42 -5.23 8.14 -25.02
C ILE A 42 -6.20 7.00 -24.64
N ASN A 43 -6.72 6.30 -25.64
CA ASN A 43 -7.50 5.08 -25.43
C ASN A 43 -6.57 3.89 -25.14
N ARG A 44 -6.43 3.53 -23.87
CA ARG A 44 -5.51 2.49 -23.39
C ARG A 44 -6.07 1.07 -23.38
N ASP A 45 -7.26 0.84 -23.93
CA ASP A 45 -7.92 -0.49 -23.88
C ASP A 45 -8.02 -1.05 -22.44
N ARG A 46 -8.40 -0.17 -21.50
CA ARG A 46 -8.41 -0.43 -20.06
C ARG A 46 -9.22 -1.67 -19.65
N GLU A 47 -10.28 -2.00 -20.39
CA GLU A 47 -11.17 -3.14 -20.10
C GLU A 47 -10.52 -4.48 -20.45
N SER A 48 -9.75 -4.54 -21.55
CA SER A 48 -9.00 -5.75 -21.90
C SER A 48 -7.80 -5.96 -20.98
N ALA A 49 -7.18 -4.87 -20.51
CA ALA A 49 -6.14 -4.94 -19.50
C ALA A 49 -6.67 -5.48 -18.17
N ASP A 50 -7.86 -5.05 -17.74
CA ASP A 50 -8.53 -5.57 -16.55
C ASP A 50 -8.76 -7.08 -16.63
N ARG A 51 -9.35 -7.54 -17.74
CA ARG A 51 -9.54 -8.98 -17.99
C ARG A 51 -8.22 -9.74 -17.92
N ARG A 52 -7.18 -9.24 -18.58
CA ARG A 52 -5.85 -9.88 -18.59
C ARG A 52 -5.26 -9.96 -17.19
N LEU A 53 -5.33 -8.88 -16.43
CA LEU A 53 -4.87 -8.84 -15.04
C LEU A 53 -5.60 -9.88 -14.19
N PHE A 54 -6.92 -10.00 -14.35
CA PHE A 54 -7.73 -10.98 -13.64
C PHE A 54 -7.31 -12.42 -13.98
N TYR A 55 -7.16 -12.76 -15.25
CA TYR A 55 -6.71 -14.09 -15.68
C TYR A 55 -5.27 -14.41 -15.26
N ASP A 56 -4.41 -13.40 -15.21
CA ASP A 56 -3.00 -13.60 -14.88
C ASP A 56 -2.81 -13.97 -13.39
N TYR A 57 -3.63 -13.44 -12.48
CA TYR A 57 -3.40 -13.58 -11.02
C TYR A 57 -4.61 -13.98 -10.17
N PHE A 58 -5.82 -13.59 -10.55
CA PHE A 58 -6.97 -13.57 -9.64
C PHE A 58 -8.07 -14.58 -9.98
N THR A 59 -8.01 -15.22 -11.15
CA THR A 59 -8.87 -16.36 -11.47
C THR A 59 -8.52 -17.59 -10.61
N GLU A 60 -9.40 -18.60 -10.62
CA GLU A 60 -9.24 -19.85 -9.87
C GLU A 60 -7.97 -20.61 -10.28
N ASN A 61 -7.70 -20.66 -11.59
CA ASN A 61 -6.49 -21.25 -12.17
C ASN A 61 -5.65 -20.16 -12.86
N PRO A 62 -4.91 -19.33 -12.09
CA PRO A 62 -4.21 -18.17 -12.63
C PRO A 62 -3.01 -18.59 -13.48
N ARG A 63 -2.67 -17.77 -14.49
CA ARG A 63 -1.46 -17.99 -15.30
C ARG A 63 -0.19 -18.00 -14.43
N TYR A 64 -0.15 -17.17 -13.40
CA TYR A 64 0.94 -17.11 -12.44
C TYR A 64 0.52 -17.71 -11.10
N ASN A 65 1.30 -18.68 -10.62
CA ASN A 65 1.03 -19.35 -9.35
C ASN A 65 1.30 -18.43 -8.14
N ASP A 66 0.93 -18.89 -6.94
CA ASP A 66 1.06 -18.11 -5.70
C ASP A 66 2.51 -17.72 -5.37
N GLN A 67 3.50 -18.53 -5.75
CA GLN A 67 4.92 -18.18 -5.54
C GLN A 67 5.34 -17.00 -6.42
N MET A 68 4.91 -17.00 -7.68
CA MET A 68 5.14 -15.88 -8.61
C MET A 68 4.37 -14.63 -8.18
N PHE A 69 3.13 -14.79 -7.70
CA PHE A 69 2.34 -13.71 -7.11
C PHE A 69 3.10 -13.08 -5.93
N HIS A 70 3.55 -13.90 -4.98
CA HIS A 70 4.28 -13.42 -3.81
C HIS A 70 5.57 -12.69 -4.19
N ARG A 71 6.30 -13.17 -5.20
CA ARG A 71 7.50 -12.47 -5.70
C ARG A 71 7.18 -11.11 -6.31
N ARG A 72 6.02 -10.96 -6.96
CA ARG A 72 5.60 -9.73 -7.64
C ARG A 72 4.98 -8.68 -6.71
N PHE A 73 4.13 -9.13 -5.78
CA PHE A 73 3.39 -8.27 -4.89
C PHE A 73 3.98 -8.18 -3.48
N ARG A 74 5.03 -8.97 -3.18
CA ARG A 74 5.68 -9.07 -1.86
C ARG A 74 4.73 -9.50 -0.73
N MET A 75 3.61 -10.13 -1.08
CA MET A 75 2.61 -10.63 -0.15
C MET A 75 1.79 -11.78 -0.77
N GLY A 76 1.10 -12.53 0.08
CA GLY A 76 0.17 -13.57 -0.37
C GLY A 76 -1.08 -12.99 -1.04
N ARG A 77 -1.65 -13.75 -1.97
CA ARG A 77 -2.87 -13.38 -2.73
C ARG A 77 -4.08 -13.12 -1.82
N SER A 78 -4.25 -13.92 -0.77
CA SER A 78 -5.34 -13.74 0.21
C SER A 78 -5.23 -12.41 0.96
N LEU A 79 -4.02 -12.02 1.38
CA LEU A 79 -3.79 -10.73 2.03
C LEU A 79 -4.04 -9.57 1.07
N PHE A 80 -3.58 -9.69 -0.17
CA PHE A 80 -3.84 -8.69 -1.21
C PHE A 80 -5.34 -8.47 -1.42
N LEU A 81 -6.11 -9.56 -1.58
CA LEU A 81 -7.56 -9.48 -1.78
C LEU A 81 -8.29 -8.90 -0.56
N ARG A 82 -7.83 -9.23 0.67
CA ARG A 82 -8.34 -8.60 1.89
C ARG A 82 -8.11 -7.09 1.90
N ILE A 83 -6.93 -6.63 1.47
CA ILE A 83 -6.64 -5.19 1.38
C ILE A 83 -7.55 -4.54 0.32
N VAL A 84 -7.72 -5.18 -0.84
CA VAL A 84 -8.60 -4.71 -1.92
C VAL A 84 -10.03 -4.50 -1.40
N GLU A 85 -10.61 -5.51 -0.76
CA GLU A 85 -11.97 -5.47 -0.21
C GLU A 85 -12.13 -4.32 0.78
N LYS A 86 -11.20 -4.17 1.72
CA LYS A 86 -11.26 -3.14 2.75
C LYS A 86 -11.10 -1.73 2.18
N VAL A 87 -10.19 -1.54 1.23
CA VAL A 87 -9.96 -0.25 0.58
C VAL A 87 -11.16 0.14 -0.29
N GLU A 88 -11.75 -0.82 -1.03
CA GLU A 88 -12.96 -0.58 -1.82
C GLU A 88 -14.15 -0.19 -0.97
N ALA A 89 -14.34 -0.84 0.17
CA ALA A 89 -15.40 -0.50 1.12
C ALA A 89 -15.20 0.89 1.76
N ARG A 90 -13.95 1.37 1.87
CA ARG A 90 -13.62 2.62 2.56
C ARG A 90 -13.72 3.85 1.68
N ASP A 91 -13.28 3.78 0.42
CA ASP A 91 -13.30 4.92 -0.51
C ASP A 91 -14.01 4.56 -1.82
N ASN A 92 -15.15 5.22 -2.04
CA ASN A 92 -16.01 5.13 -3.22
C ASN A 92 -15.27 5.33 -4.56
N TYR A 93 -14.09 5.96 -4.54
CA TYR A 93 -13.21 6.07 -5.70
C TYR A 93 -12.78 4.71 -6.26
N PHE A 94 -12.60 3.70 -5.41
CA PHE A 94 -12.13 2.39 -5.84
C PHE A 94 -13.22 1.53 -6.46
N VAL A 95 -14.48 1.77 -6.10
CA VAL A 95 -15.65 1.11 -6.70
C VAL A 95 -15.66 1.39 -8.20
N GLN A 96 -15.67 0.33 -9.01
CA GLN A 96 -15.73 0.46 -10.46
C GLN A 96 -17.11 0.98 -10.88
N ARG A 97 -17.12 2.09 -11.63
CA ARG A 97 -18.34 2.74 -12.12
C ARG A 97 -18.30 2.87 -13.64
N ARG A 98 -19.49 3.01 -14.25
CA ARG A 98 -19.60 3.40 -15.65
C ARG A 98 -19.39 4.91 -15.78
N ASP A 99 -18.70 5.32 -16.83
CA ASP A 99 -18.62 6.73 -17.21
C ASP A 99 -19.92 7.21 -17.85
N SER A 100 -20.00 8.50 -18.17
CA SER A 100 -21.18 9.14 -18.76
C SER A 100 -21.59 8.55 -20.12
N VAL A 101 -20.68 7.82 -20.78
CA VAL A 101 -20.90 7.14 -22.07
C VAL A 101 -21.23 5.65 -21.85
N GLY A 102 -21.35 5.22 -20.59
CA GLY A 102 -21.69 3.85 -20.22
C GLY A 102 -20.51 2.89 -20.25
N ARG A 103 -19.27 3.33 -20.48
CA ARG A 103 -18.09 2.44 -20.49
C ARG A 103 -17.62 2.18 -19.06
N LEU A 104 -17.12 0.97 -18.80
CA LEU A 104 -16.55 0.65 -17.49
C LEU A 104 -15.27 1.46 -17.25
N GLY A 105 -15.19 2.09 -16.07
CA GLY A 105 -13.97 2.68 -15.54
C GLY A 105 -12.93 1.62 -15.17
N LEU A 106 -11.77 2.07 -14.70
CA LEU A 106 -10.74 1.18 -14.15
C LEU A 106 -11.27 0.43 -12.92
N SER A 107 -10.99 -0.86 -12.85
CA SER A 107 -11.36 -1.68 -11.70
C SER A 107 -10.51 -1.35 -10.46
N VAL A 108 -11.00 -1.78 -9.29
CA VAL A 108 -10.22 -1.71 -8.05
C VAL A 108 -8.90 -2.48 -8.17
N LEU A 109 -8.93 -3.66 -8.82
CA LEU A 109 -7.74 -4.49 -9.01
C LEU A 109 -6.69 -3.77 -9.84
N GLN A 110 -7.08 -3.07 -10.91
CA GLN A 110 -6.14 -2.27 -11.71
C GLN A 110 -5.50 -1.16 -10.89
N LYS A 111 -6.32 -0.37 -10.18
CA LYS A 111 -5.83 0.75 -9.35
C LYS A 111 -4.89 0.28 -8.26
N ILE A 112 -5.28 -0.73 -7.48
CA ILE A 112 -4.49 -1.24 -6.36
C ILE A 112 -3.24 -1.98 -6.85
N THR A 113 -3.32 -2.72 -7.96
CA THR A 113 -2.13 -3.34 -8.58
C THR A 113 -1.09 -2.30 -8.98
N ALA A 114 -1.51 -1.20 -9.61
CA ALA A 114 -0.61 -0.13 -10.00
C ALA A 114 0.06 0.53 -8.78
N VAL A 115 -0.72 0.74 -7.71
CA VAL A 115 -0.21 1.23 -6.43
C VAL A 115 0.85 0.29 -5.83
N PHE A 116 0.58 -1.01 -5.78
CA PHE A 116 1.55 -1.97 -5.26
C PHE A 116 2.79 -2.09 -6.15
N GLN A 117 2.67 -1.93 -7.47
CA GLN A 117 3.86 -1.86 -8.33
C GLN A 117 4.73 -0.65 -8.00
N MET A 118 4.14 0.52 -7.79
CA MET A 118 4.89 1.70 -7.32
C MET A 118 5.55 1.46 -5.96
N LEU A 119 4.83 0.88 -5.00
CA LEU A 119 5.36 0.68 -3.64
C LEU A 119 6.39 -0.44 -3.54
N ALA A 120 6.21 -1.56 -4.26
CA ALA A 120 7.08 -2.72 -4.16
C ALA A 120 8.39 -2.58 -4.96
N TYR A 121 8.37 -1.79 -6.03
CA TYR A 121 9.49 -1.65 -6.95
C TYR A 121 10.03 -0.22 -7.07
N CYS A 122 9.41 0.75 -6.39
CA CYS A 122 9.72 2.17 -6.53
C CYS A 122 9.65 2.64 -7.99
N CYS A 123 8.74 2.07 -8.77
CA CYS A 123 8.57 2.41 -10.18
C CYS A 123 7.99 3.82 -10.36
N PRO A 124 8.42 4.55 -11.41
CA PRO A 124 7.71 5.74 -11.90
C PRO A 124 6.23 5.45 -12.19
N ALA A 125 5.35 6.41 -11.92
CA ALA A 125 3.91 6.21 -12.07
C ALA A 125 3.48 6.00 -13.53
N ASP A 126 4.17 6.60 -14.50
CA ASP A 126 3.92 6.47 -15.94
C ASP A 126 4.21 5.05 -16.46
N SER A 127 5.17 4.34 -15.87
CA SER A 127 5.49 2.95 -16.26
C SER A 127 4.32 1.96 -16.07
N THR A 128 3.36 2.29 -15.20
CA THR A 128 2.18 1.43 -14.96
C THR A 128 1.23 1.36 -16.17
N ASP A 129 1.36 2.27 -17.14
CA ASP A 129 0.58 2.27 -18.38
C ASP A 129 0.91 1.08 -19.30
N GLU A 130 2.13 0.54 -19.23
CA GLU A 130 2.55 -0.54 -20.14
C GLU A 130 1.71 -1.80 -19.97
N TYR A 131 1.49 -2.23 -18.73
CA TYR A 131 0.79 -3.47 -18.40
C TYR A 131 -0.63 -3.22 -17.88
N ILE A 132 -0.82 -2.30 -16.93
CA ILE A 132 -2.11 -2.07 -16.26
C ILE A 132 -3.05 -1.20 -17.10
N LYS A 133 -2.51 -0.42 -18.04
CA LYS A 133 -3.25 0.51 -18.91
C LYS A 133 -3.96 1.61 -18.11
N ILE A 134 -3.26 2.14 -17.12
CA ILE A 134 -3.66 3.25 -16.25
C ILE A 134 -2.77 4.47 -16.51
N GLY A 135 -3.35 5.67 -16.52
CA GLY A 135 -2.58 6.90 -16.72
C GLY A 135 -1.88 7.36 -15.44
N GLU A 136 -0.70 7.96 -15.59
CA GLU A 136 0.16 8.43 -14.48
C GLU A 136 -0.61 9.20 -13.40
N SER A 137 -1.39 10.21 -13.79
CA SER A 137 -2.17 11.03 -12.85
C SER A 137 -3.19 10.22 -12.06
N THR A 138 -3.77 9.18 -12.67
CA THR A 138 -4.71 8.28 -12.01
C THR A 138 -4.00 7.32 -11.07
N THR A 139 -2.79 6.88 -11.42
CA THR A 139 -1.95 6.06 -10.54
C THR A 139 -1.53 6.84 -9.30
N ILE A 140 -1.07 8.09 -9.45
CA ILE A 140 -0.69 8.97 -8.33
C ILE A 140 -1.89 9.23 -7.42
N GLU A 141 -3.06 9.52 -8.01
CA GLU A 141 -4.30 9.72 -7.23
C GLU A 141 -4.71 8.44 -6.49
N SER A 142 -4.63 7.29 -7.16
CA SER A 142 -4.91 5.99 -6.55
C SER A 142 -3.97 5.71 -5.37
N LEU A 143 -2.69 6.04 -5.49
CA LEU A 143 -1.70 5.87 -4.41
C LEU A 143 -2.07 6.72 -3.19
N LYS A 144 -2.39 8.00 -3.38
CA LYS A 144 -2.79 8.90 -2.29
C LYS A 144 -4.02 8.37 -1.55
N ARG A 145 -5.08 8.04 -2.30
CA ARG A 145 -6.33 7.52 -1.73
C ARG A 145 -6.15 6.17 -1.06
N PHE A 146 -5.33 5.30 -1.65
CA PHE A 146 -4.98 4.01 -1.07
C PHE A 146 -4.28 4.19 0.28
N CYS A 147 -3.24 5.01 0.35
CA CYS A 147 -2.53 5.28 1.60
C CYS A 147 -3.48 5.81 2.68
N ARG A 148 -4.37 6.75 2.34
CA ARG A 148 -5.40 7.23 3.27
C ARG A 148 -6.31 6.09 3.75
N ALA A 149 -6.89 5.32 2.83
CA ALA A 149 -7.80 4.23 3.16
C ALA A 149 -7.12 3.16 4.04
N VAL A 150 -5.86 2.83 3.73
CA VAL A 150 -5.06 1.89 4.52
C VAL A 150 -4.78 2.43 5.93
N LEU A 151 -4.44 3.70 6.07
CA LEU A 151 -4.24 4.30 7.39
C LEU A 151 -5.53 4.29 8.21
N GLU A 152 -6.63 4.71 7.62
CA GLU A 152 -7.92 4.74 8.32
C GLU A 152 -8.40 3.34 8.74
N GLU A 153 -8.18 2.32 7.92
CA GLU A 153 -8.61 0.96 8.23
C GLU A 153 -7.64 0.23 9.17
N PHE A 154 -6.33 0.35 8.94
CA PHE A 154 -5.33 -0.52 9.57
C PHE A 154 -4.49 0.19 10.64
N ALA A 155 -4.50 1.53 10.76
CA ALA A 155 -3.61 2.20 11.71
C ALA A 155 -3.89 1.85 13.17
N GLY A 156 -5.15 1.66 13.54
CA GLY A 156 -5.53 1.31 14.91
C GLY A 156 -4.98 -0.05 15.37
N GLU A 157 -4.77 -0.98 14.44
CA GLU A 157 -4.25 -2.33 14.75
C GLU A 157 -2.75 -2.44 14.48
N TYR A 158 -2.28 -1.92 13.34
CA TYR A 158 -0.95 -2.19 12.81
C TYR A 158 0.03 -1.01 12.89
N LEU A 159 -0.44 0.24 13.01
CA LEU A 159 0.42 1.43 13.14
C LEU A 159 0.33 2.09 14.53
N ARG A 160 -0.25 1.40 15.51
CA ARG A 160 -0.21 1.82 16.92
C ARG A 160 1.11 1.42 17.59
N SER A 161 1.45 2.12 18.67
CA SER A 161 2.55 1.69 19.54
C SER A 161 2.29 0.25 20.05
N PRO A 162 3.32 -0.62 20.06
CA PRO A 162 3.21 -1.94 20.66
C PRO A 162 2.78 -1.84 22.12
N ASN A 163 1.85 -2.70 22.55
CA ASN A 163 1.51 -2.83 23.96
C ASN A 163 2.33 -3.97 24.58
N ALA A 164 2.26 -4.14 25.90
CA ALA A 164 3.02 -5.19 26.60
C ALA A 164 2.76 -6.61 26.06
N THR A 165 1.56 -6.88 25.55
CA THR A 165 1.22 -8.18 24.93
C THR A 165 1.92 -8.36 23.59
N ASP A 166 1.95 -7.31 22.75
CA ASP A 166 2.67 -7.35 21.48
C ASP A 166 4.18 -7.54 21.71
N VAL A 167 4.74 -6.81 22.67
CA VAL A 167 6.15 -6.91 23.09
C VAL A 167 6.47 -8.33 23.52
N ALA A 168 5.69 -8.92 24.44
CA ALA A 168 5.90 -10.29 24.89
C ALA A 168 5.80 -11.31 23.75
N ARG A 169 4.81 -11.14 22.85
CA ARG A 169 4.63 -11.99 21.67
C ARG A 169 5.82 -11.90 20.72
N LEU A 170 6.28 -10.70 20.41
CA LEU A 170 7.41 -10.45 19.51
C LEU A 170 8.72 -10.99 20.10
N LEU A 171 8.96 -10.79 21.39
CA LEU A 171 10.12 -11.36 22.09
C LEU A 171 10.11 -12.89 22.09
N ARG A 172 8.94 -13.52 22.26
CA ARG A 172 8.82 -14.97 22.14
C ARG A 172 9.17 -15.45 20.73
N ILE A 173 8.63 -14.80 19.69
CA ILE A 173 8.95 -15.12 18.30
C ILE A 173 10.45 -14.93 18.01
N GLY A 174 11.05 -13.84 18.51
CA GLY A 174 12.49 -13.59 18.39
C GLY A 174 13.30 -14.70 19.04
N LYS A 175 12.96 -15.10 20.27
CA LYS A 175 13.60 -16.21 20.98
C LYS A 175 13.48 -17.53 20.22
N ASP A 176 12.30 -17.88 19.71
CA ASP A 176 12.06 -19.11 18.95
C ASP A 176 12.87 -19.15 17.64
N ARG A 177 13.20 -17.96 17.08
CA ARG A 177 14.05 -17.80 15.90
C ARG A 177 15.55 -17.68 16.21
N GLY A 178 15.95 -17.76 17.48
CA GLY A 178 17.35 -17.66 17.91
C GLY A 178 17.85 -16.24 18.21
N PHE A 179 16.94 -15.25 18.30
CA PHE A 179 17.24 -13.85 18.60
C PHE A 179 16.58 -13.42 19.93
N PRO A 180 17.03 -13.93 21.09
CA PRO A 180 16.46 -13.57 22.38
C PRO A 180 16.68 -12.08 22.68
N GLY A 181 15.63 -11.39 23.15
CA GLY A 181 15.66 -9.96 23.43
C GLY A 181 15.39 -9.05 22.22
N MET A 182 15.21 -9.62 21.02
CA MET A 182 14.95 -8.86 19.80
C MET A 182 13.44 -8.61 19.62
N LEU A 183 13.05 -7.33 19.58
CA LEU A 183 11.66 -6.91 19.45
C LEU A 183 11.21 -6.70 17.99
N SER A 184 12.14 -6.55 17.05
CA SER A 184 11.87 -6.20 15.65
C SER A 184 12.59 -7.14 14.68
N SER A 185 12.10 -7.21 13.44
CA SER A 185 12.89 -7.70 12.31
C SER A 185 14.07 -6.76 12.10
N LEU A 186 15.27 -7.31 11.89
CA LEU A 186 16.48 -6.59 11.48
C LEU A 186 16.18 -5.63 10.31
N ASP A 187 15.85 -4.37 10.59
CA ASP A 187 16.13 -3.27 9.68
C ASP A 187 17.24 -2.43 10.30
N CYS A 188 18.45 -2.81 9.93
CA CYS A 188 19.71 -2.26 10.41
C CYS A 188 20.01 -0.87 9.84
N MET A 189 19.07 -0.21 9.14
CA MET A 189 19.37 1.05 8.45
C MET A 189 18.93 2.31 9.18
N LEU A 190 17.99 2.24 10.14
CA LEU A 190 17.46 3.45 10.81
C LEU A 190 17.76 3.57 12.31
N TRP A 191 18.28 2.52 12.95
CA TRP A 191 18.70 2.57 14.36
C TRP A 191 20.20 2.36 14.50
N LYS A 192 20.88 3.34 15.13
CA LYS A 192 22.25 3.16 15.62
C LYS A 192 22.20 2.30 16.88
N TRP A 193 22.54 1.02 16.74
CA TRP A 193 22.77 0.17 17.89
C TRP A 193 24.11 0.54 18.53
N LYS A 194 24.15 0.66 19.86
CA LYS A 194 25.41 0.86 20.62
C LYS A 194 26.44 -0.25 20.36
N ASN A 195 25.97 -1.44 19.97
CA ASN A 195 26.78 -2.64 19.72
C ASN A 195 26.64 -3.18 18.27
N CYS A 196 26.30 -2.34 17.28
CA CYS A 196 26.25 -2.80 15.89
C CYS A 196 27.65 -3.28 15.47
N PRO A 197 27.82 -4.51 14.96
CA PRO A 197 29.07 -4.92 14.35
C PRO A 197 29.26 -4.10 13.09
N THR A 198 30.20 -3.16 13.12
CA THR A 198 30.67 -2.49 11.90
C THR A 198 31.44 -3.53 11.09
N ALA A 199 31.05 -3.71 9.81
CA ALA A 199 31.84 -4.49 8.87
C ALA A 199 33.18 -3.80 8.56
#